data_AF-A0A5C3MMR1-F1
#
_entry.id   AF-A0A5C3MMR1-F1
#
_cell.length_a   1.000
_cell.length_b   1.000
_cell.length_c   1.000
_cell.angle_alpha   90.00
_cell.angle_beta   90.00
_cell.angle_gamma   90.00
#
_symmetry.space_group_name_H-M   'P 1'
#
loop_
_entity.id
_entity.type
_entity.pdbx_description
1 polymer ?
#
loop_
_entity_poly.entity_id
_entity_poly.type
_entity_poly.pdbx_seq_one_letter_code
_entity_poly.pdbx_strand_id
1 'polypeptide(L)'
;MHLCSDADTTINALYEIDVSRNSGAAFAFSSVVRNKEHRKHLKGEDCECCRDYYARVGPLPPRLQAPLWNDKSLDSSTARHGQPVTPTKHRNAISKHRAQWAAPKTPPGYWDIGFPDTQEAAAINERAREMRREKMREVEVESR
;
A
#
# COMPACT_ATOMS: atom_id res chain seq x y z
N MET A 1 -33.89 0.20 -26.29
CA MET A 1 -33.36 0.04 -24.93
C MET A 1 -31.88 0.34 -24.98
N HIS A 2 -31.48 1.55 -24.59
CA HIS A 2 -30.07 1.90 -24.48
C HIS A 2 -29.51 1.19 -23.24
N LEU A 3 -28.66 0.19 -23.46
CA LEU A 3 -27.80 -0.35 -22.42
C LEU A 3 -26.85 0.78 -22.03
N CYS A 4 -27.08 1.43 -20.90
CA CYS A 4 -26.07 2.30 -20.29
C CYS A 4 -24.83 1.43 -20.09
N SER A 5 -23.75 1.78 -20.79
CA SER A 5 -22.48 1.07 -20.67
C SER A 5 -21.99 1.16 -19.22
N ASP A 6 -21.36 0.10 -18.72
CA ASP A 6 -20.68 0.03 -17.40
C ASP A 6 -19.55 1.07 -17.21
N ALA A 7 -19.44 2.06 -18.10
CA ALA A 7 -18.41 3.09 -18.14
C ALA A 7 -18.59 4.20 -17.09
N ASP A 8 -19.79 4.36 -16.52
CA ASP A 8 -20.12 5.46 -15.59
C ASP A 8 -20.28 5.02 -14.13
N THR A 9 -20.24 3.72 -13.83
CA THR A 9 -20.38 3.25 -12.45
C THR A 9 -19.08 3.48 -11.68
N THR A 10 -19.14 4.34 -10.67
CA THR A 10 -17.98 4.63 -9.80
C THR A 10 -17.78 3.53 -8.75
N ILE A 11 -16.56 3.39 -8.24
CA ILE A 11 -16.22 2.42 -7.19
C ILE A 11 -17.11 2.59 -5.96
N ASN A 12 -17.36 3.83 -5.54
CA ASN A 12 -18.18 4.14 -4.37
C ASN A 12 -19.67 3.83 -4.56
N ALA A 13 -20.12 3.56 -5.80
CA ALA A 13 -21.49 3.11 -6.06
C ALA A 13 -21.65 1.58 -5.92
N LEU A 14 -20.55 0.82 -6.04
CA LEU A 14 -20.53 -0.64 -5.96
C LEU A 14 -20.06 -1.15 -4.59
N TYR A 15 -19.16 -0.40 -3.94
CA TYR A 15 -18.51 -0.79 -2.71
C TYR A 15 -18.66 0.31 -1.66
N GLU A 16 -18.98 -0.10 -0.43
CA GLU A 16 -19.06 0.78 0.74
C GLU A 16 -17.94 0.48 1.73
N ILE A 17 -17.42 1.51 2.39
CA ILE A 17 -16.41 1.36 3.43
C ILE A 17 -17.08 0.91 4.72
N ASP A 18 -16.56 -0.17 5.32
CA ASP A 18 -16.98 -0.60 6.66
C ASP A 18 -16.61 0.46 7.72
N VAL A 19 -17.63 1.19 8.14
CA VAL A 19 -17.58 2.28 9.12
C VAL A 19 -17.01 1.82 10.47
N SER A 20 -17.27 0.56 10.87
CA SER A 20 -16.79 -0.01 12.13
C SER A 20 -15.25 -0.12 12.16
N ARG A 21 -14.65 -0.32 10.99
CA ARG A 21 -13.20 -0.43 10.80
C ARG A 21 -12.54 0.88 10.39
N ASN A 22 -13.33 1.94 10.16
CA ASN A 22 -12.88 3.25 9.71
C ASN A 22 -13.23 4.38 10.70
N SER A 23 -13.22 4.08 12.00
CA SER A 23 -13.45 5.09 13.07
C SER A 23 -14.77 5.86 12.94
N GLY A 24 -15.82 5.25 12.40
CA GLY A 24 -17.11 5.94 12.23
C GLY A 24 -17.26 6.74 10.93
N ALA A 25 -16.25 6.78 10.05
CA ALA A 25 -16.34 7.50 8.78
C ALA A 25 -16.73 6.59 7.61
N ALA A 26 -17.63 7.06 6.74
CA ALA A 26 -18.04 6.38 5.50
C ALA A 26 -17.12 6.68 4.29
N PHE A 27 -16.04 7.44 4.50
CA PHE A 27 -15.10 7.84 3.44
C PHE A 27 -13.65 7.62 3.89
N ALA A 28 -12.75 7.41 2.93
CA ALA A 28 -11.33 7.29 3.20
C ALA A 28 -10.73 8.66 3.58
N PHE A 29 -9.94 8.71 4.66
CA PHE A 29 -9.31 9.93 5.14
C PHE A 29 -7.94 9.65 5.77
N SER A 30 -7.06 10.63 5.74
CA SER A 30 -5.78 10.58 6.47
C SER A 30 -5.90 11.35 7.79
N SER A 31 -5.39 10.76 8.87
CA SER A 31 -5.33 11.42 10.17
C SER A 31 -3.91 11.42 10.72
N VAL A 32 -3.61 12.41 11.56
CA VAL A 32 -2.29 12.53 12.19
C VAL A 32 -2.21 11.57 13.38
N VAL A 33 -1.53 10.44 13.19
CA VAL A 33 -1.29 9.46 14.26
C VAL A 33 0.01 9.78 14.98
N ARG A 34 -0.10 10.35 16.19
CA ARG A 34 1.05 10.66 17.07
C ARG A 34 1.48 9.48 17.94
N ASN A 35 0.54 8.64 18.36
CA ASN A 35 0.84 7.49 19.21
C ASN A 35 1.65 6.42 18.46
N LYS A 36 2.74 5.95 19.08
CA LYS A 36 3.69 5.02 18.47
C LYS A 36 3.07 3.64 18.21
N GLU A 37 2.29 3.13 19.16
CA GLU A 37 1.61 1.84 19.08
C GLU A 37 0.57 1.87 17.96
N HIS A 38 -0.25 2.92 17.88
CA HIS A 38 -1.24 3.09 16.81
C HIS A 38 -0.56 3.17 15.44
N ARG A 39 0.56 3.90 15.34
CA ARG A 39 1.34 4.01 14.10
C ARG A 39 1.92 2.68 13.64
N LYS A 40 2.24 1.74 14.54
CA LYS A 40 2.71 0.38 14.16
C LYS A 40 1.63 -0.44 13.44
N HIS A 41 0.35 -0.16 13.71
CA HIS A 41 -0.78 -0.85 13.07
C HIS A 41 -1.10 -0.31 11.67
N LEU A 42 -0.59 0.87 11.32
CA LEU A 42 -0.71 1.39 9.95
C LEU A 42 0.16 0.61 8.98
N LYS A 43 -0.39 0.37 7.78
CA LYS A 43 0.31 -0.31 6.69
C LYS A 43 1.51 0.53 6.24
N GLY A 44 2.66 -0.13 6.05
CA GLY A 44 3.84 0.50 5.49
C GLY A 44 3.68 0.62 3.97
N GLU A 45 3.96 1.81 3.45
CA GLU A 45 3.91 2.12 2.02
C GLU A 45 5.30 2.32 1.47
N ASP A 46 5.47 1.99 0.19
CA ASP A 46 6.66 2.34 -0.59
C ASP A 46 6.38 3.61 -1.38
N CYS A 47 7.15 4.67 -1.11
CA CYS A 47 7.23 5.80 -2.04
C CYS A 47 8.26 5.48 -3.13
N GLU A 48 8.30 6.31 -4.17
CA GLU A 48 9.28 6.20 -5.27
C GLU A 48 10.72 6.10 -4.74
N CYS A 49 11.07 6.89 -3.72
CA CYS A 49 12.42 6.87 -3.14
C CYS A 49 12.72 5.60 -2.31
N CYS A 50 11.71 4.93 -1.77
CA CYS A 50 11.89 3.77 -0.88
C CYS A 50 11.72 2.42 -1.59
N ARG A 51 11.09 2.40 -2.77
CA ARG A 51 10.82 1.17 -3.51
C ARG A 51 12.11 0.40 -3.82
N ASP A 52 13.10 1.07 -4.39
CA ASP A 52 14.38 0.47 -4.76
C ASP A 52 15.17 -0.01 -3.55
N TYR A 53 15.08 0.74 -2.44
CA TYR A 53 15.69 0.34 -1.18
C TYR A 53 15.15 -1.02 -0.71
N TYR A 54 13.83 -1.20 -0.66
CA TYR A 54 13.24 -2.47 -0.19
C TYR A 54 13.47 -3.62 -1.18
N ALA A 55 13.47 -3.33 -2.49
CA ALA A 55 13.80 -4.31 -3.51
C ALA A 55 15.24 -4.84 -3.35
N ARG A 56 16.18 -3.95 -3.00
CA ARG A 56 17.60 -4.29 -2.90
C ARG A 56 18.02 -4.87 -1.55
N VAL A 57 17.46 -4.38 -0.45
CA VAL A 57 17.78 -4.89 0.90
C VAL A 57 17.13 -6.26 1.14
N GLY A 58 15.98 -6.52 0.54
CA GLY A 58 15.31 -7.81 0.65
C GLY A 58 14.74 -8.05 2.05
N PRO A 59 14.80 -9.28 2.60
CA PRO A 59 14.22 -9.63 3.90
C PRO A 59 14.89 -8.91 5.07
N LEU A 60 14.13 -8.65 6.14
CA LEU A 60 14.69 -8.15 7.40
C LEU A 60 15.65 -9.21 8.00
N PRO A 61 16.87 -8.85 8.41
CA PRO A 61 17.77 -9.79 9.04
C PRO A 61 17.18 -10.32 10.37
N PRO A 62 17.59 -11.51 10.81
CA PRO A 62 17.22 -12.02 12.13
C PRO A 62 17.54 -11.00 13.22
N ARG A 63 16.70 -10.94 14.26
CA ARG A 63 16.99 -10.06 15.41
C ARG A 63 18.35 -10.42 15.98
N LEU A 64 19.21 -9.41 16.12
CA LEU A 64 20.46 -9.54 16.85
C LEU A 64 20.14 -10.02 18.26
N GLN A 65 20.68 -11.17 18.64
CA GLN A 65 20.60 -11.66 20.01
C GLN A 65 21.30 -10.64 20.90
N ALA A 66 20.72 -10.37 22.07
CA ALA A 66 21.41 -9.55 23.07
C ALA A 66 22.75 -10.21 23.41
N PRO A 67 23.84 -9.45 23.60
CA PRO A 67 25.08 -10.02 24.10
C PRO A 67 24.80 -10.77 25.39
N LEU A 68 25.27 -12.02 25.50
CA LEU A 68 25.22 -12.74 26.75
C LEU A 68 26.26 -12.12 27.69
N TRP A 69 25.84 -11.17 28.52
CA TRP A 69 26.68 -10.67 29.60
C TRP A 69 26.61 -11.68 30.75
N ASN A 70 27.75 -12.33 31.02
CA ASN A 70 27.94 -13.49 31.89
C ASN A 70 27.36 -14.81 31.35
N ASP A 71 28.26 -15.67 30.90
CA ASP A 71 27.98 -17.00 30.35
C ASP A 71 27.28 -17.89 31.38
N LYS A 72 25.99 -18.14 31.16
CA LYS A 72 25.41 -19.45 31.46
C LYS A 72 24.92 -19.98 30.13
N SER A 73 25.61 -21.03 29.66
CA SER A 73 25.35 -21.69 28.38
C SER A 73 23.88 -22.06 28.26
N LEU A 74 23.14 -21.30 27.44
CA LEU A 74 21.80 -21.67 27.03
C LEU A 74 21.93 -22.77 25.98
N ASP A 75 21.16 -23.82 26.21
CA ASP A 75 21.00 -24.95 25.33
C ASP A 75 20.66 -24.50 23.90
N SER A 76 21.38 -25.05 22.93
CA SER A 76 21.31 -24.66 21.51
C SER A 76 20.01 -25.08 20.80
N SER A 77 18.97 -25.47 21.54
CA SER A 77 17.76 -26.13 21.06
C SER A 77 16.73 -25.18 20.44
N THR A 78 16.86 -23.86 20.60
CA THR A 78 15.83 -22.90 20.19
C THR A 78 16.28 -21.98 19.05
N ALA A 79 16.99 -22.52 18.06
CA ALA A 79 17.17 -21.86 16.77
C ALA A 79 15.82 -21.90 16.02
N ARG A 80 14.88 -21.03 16.42
CA ARG A 80 13.62 -20.84 15.72
C ARG A 80 13.93 -20.34 14.31
N HIS A 81 13.78 -21.23 13.33
CA HIS A 81 13.89 -20.94 11.91
C HIS A 81 13.12 -19.65 11.58
N GLY A 82 13.86 -18.62 11.19
CA GLY A 82 13.30 -17.33 10.78
C GLY A 82 12.35 -17.55 9.61
N GLN A 83 11.09 -17.20 9.81
CA GLN A 83 10.08 -17.23 8.76
C GLN A 83 10.57 -16.52 7.49
N PRO A 84 10.30 -17.04 6.28
CA PRO A 84 10.60 -16.34 5.04
C PRO A 84 9.85 -15.00 5.04
N VAL A 85 10.63 -13.93 5.15
CA VAL A 85 10.15 -12.56 5.28
C VAL A 85 10.09 -11.96 3.88
N THR A 86 8.89 -11.68 3.39
CA THR A 86 8.70 -10.98 2.12
C THR A 86 9.07 -9.49 2.29
N PRO A 87 9.46 -8.78 1.21
CA PRO A 87 9.73 -7.34 1.25
C PRO A 87 8.59 -6.53 1.89
N THR A 88 7.34 -6.98 1.73
CA THR A 88 6.15 -6.39 2.37
C THR A 88 6.20 -6.48 3.90
N LYS A 89 6.61 -7.62 4.46
CA LYS A 89 6.77 -7.77 5.93
C LYS A 89 7.88 -6.86 6.44
N HIS A 90 9.01 -6.80 5.72
CA HIS A 90 10.11 -5.92 6.05
C HIS A 90 9.67 -4.45 6.06
N ARG A 91 9.00 -4.00 4.99
CA ARG A 91 8.43 -2.65 4.88
C ARG A 91 7.47 -2.33 6.01
N ASN A 92 6.52 -3.20 6.31
CA ASN A 92 5.56 -2.99 7.41
C ASN A 92 6.24 -2.94 8.79
N ALA A 93 7.39 -3.59 8.96
CA ALA A 93 8.14 -3.56 10.21
C ALA A 93 8.89 -2.23 10.42
N ILE A 94 9.59 -1.73 9.39
CA ILE A 94 10.56 -0.63 9.57
C ILE A 94 10.17 0.69 8.90
N SER A 95 9.21 0.70 7.97
CA SER A 95 8.93 1.89 7.17
C SER A 95 8.49 3.09 8.01
N LYS A 96 9.02 4.26 7.64
CA LYS A 96 8.54 5.56 8.10
C LYS A 96 7.34 6.07 7.30
N HIS A 97 7.09 5.55 6.10
CA HIS A 97 5.92 5.91 5.32
C HIS A 97 4.81 4.92 5.65
N ARG A 98 3.79 5.42 6.33
CA ARG A 98 2.68 4.62 6.82
C ARG A 98 1.39 5.40 6.66
N ALA A 99 0.38 4.73 6.13
CA ALA A 99 -0.96 5.28 6.02
C ALA A 99 -2.00 4.18 6.25
N GLN A 100 -3.21 4.61 6.59
CA GLN A 100 -4.37 3.72 6.67
C GLN A 100 -4.89 3.38 5.28
N TRP A 101 -4.87 4.37 4.39
CA TRP A 101 -5.34 4.31 3.01
C TRP A 101 -4.19 4.62 2.06
N ALA A 102 -4.05 3.82 1.00
CA ALA A 102 -3.09 4.08 -0.06
C ALA A 102 -3.42 5.39 -0.78
N ALA A 103 -2.40 6.21 -0.98
CA ALA A 103 -2.53 7.41 -1.80
C ALA A 103 -2.97 7.05 -3.23
N PRO A 104 -3.83 7.85 -3.88
CA PRO A 104 -4.21 7.63 -5.27
C PRO A 104 -2.97 7.75 -6.16
N LYS A 105 -2.91 6.93 -7.22
CA LYS A 105 -1.88 7.05 -8.26
C LYS A 105 -2.05 8.39 -8.98
N THR A 106 -0.94 9.03 -9.31
CA THR A 106 -0.97 10.25 -10.12
C THR A 106 -1.59 9.95 -11.49
N PRO A 107 -2.56 10.75 -11.98
CA PRO A 107 -3.15 10.54 -13.29
C PRO A 107 -2.10 10.57 -14.43
N PRO A 108 -2.34 9.83 -15.54
CA PRO A 108 -1.44 9.86 -16.68
C PRO A 108 -1.34 11.27 -17.25
N GLY A 109 -0.11 11.75 -17.50
CA GLY A 109 0.16 13.06 -18.07
C GLY A 109 0.00 14.26 -17.13
N TYR A 110 -0.27 14.06 -15.82
CA TYR A 110 -0.49 15.16 -14.88
C TYR A 110 0.71 16.12 -14.73
N TRP A 111 1.94 15.61 -14.85
CA TRP A 111 3.17 16.41 -14.75
C TRP A 111 3.69 16.91 -16.10
N ASP A 112 3.00 16.61 -17.20
CA ASP A 112 3.37 17.11 -18.51
C ASP A 112 2.85 18.54 -18.65
N ILE A 113 3.77 19.52 -18.61
CA ILE A 113 3.46 20.95 -18.50
C ILE A 113 2.86 21.52 -19.82
N GLY A 114 2.83 20.73 -20.90
CA GLY A 114 2.30 21.12 -22.21
C GLY A 114 0.84 20.72 -22.43
N PHE A 115 0.18 21.38 -23.39
CA PHE A 115 -1.11 20.92 -23.89
C PHE A 115 -0.86 19.73 -24.83
N PRO A 116 -1.46 18.55 -24.56
CA PRO A 116 -1.30 17.41 -25.43
C PRO A 116 -1.96 17.71 -26.78
N ASP A 117 -1.40 17.17 -27.85
CA ASP A 117 -2.11 17.14 -29.12
C ASP A 117 -3.35 16.21 -29.05
N THR A 118 -4.14 16.17 -30.12
CA THR A 118 -5.36 15.33 -30.14
C THR A 118 -5.10 13.83 -29.99
N GLN A 119 -3.95 13.34 -30.47
CA GLN A 119 -3.58 11.92 -30.43
C GLN A 119 -3.06 11.55 -29.04
N GLU A 120 -2.20 12.40 -28.46
CA GLU A 120 -1.70 12.30 -27.10
C GLU A 120 -2.83 12.36 -26.07
N ALA A 121 -3.78 13.29 -26.24
CA ALA A 121 -4.96 13.38 -25.38
C ALA A 121 -5.80 12.09 -25.42
N ALA A 122 -5.96 11.49 -26.61
CA ALA A 122 -6.65 10.20 -26.74
C ALA A 122 -5.91 9.08 -26.00
N ALA A 123 -4.58 9.00 -26.14
CA ALA A 123 -3.75 8.02 -25.43
C ALA A 123 -3.78 8.22 -23.90
N ILE A 124 -3.74 9.47 -23.42
CA ILE A 124 -3.86 9.79 -21.99
C ILE A 124 -5.22 9.31 -21.45
N ASN A 125 -6.30 9.58 -22.19
CA ASN A 125 -7.65 9.15 -21.80
C ASN A 125 -7.80 7.63 -21.78
N GLU A 126 -7.18 6.92 -22.72
CA GLU A 126 -7.14 5.46 -22.73
C GLU A 126 -6.39 4.90 -21.50
N ARG A 127 -5.19 5.40 -21.21
CA ARG A 127 -4.43 5.03 -20.01
C ARG A 127 -5.22 5.33 -18.73
N ALA A 128 -5.97 6.45 -18.69
CA ALA A 128 -6.81 6.78 -17.55
C ALA A 128 -7.97 5.76 -17.38
N ARG A 129 -8.55 5.26 -18.48
CA ARG A 129 -9.56 4.19 -18.43
C ARG A 129 -8.96 2.88 -17.92
N GLU A 130 -7.76 2.51 -18.38
CA GLU A 130 -7.05 1.32 -17.89
C GLU A 130 -6.74 1.42 -16.40
N MET A 131 -6.24 2.57 -15.94
CA MET A 131 -5.96 2.83 -14.52
C MET A 131 -7.23 2.72 -13.67
N ARG A 132 -8.39 3.20 -14.16
CA ARG A 132 -9.68 3.03 -13.49
C ARG A 132 -10.11 1.56 -13.42
N ARG A 133 -9.93 0.79 -14.49
CA ARG A 133 -10.24 -0.65 -14.53
C ARG A 133 -9.36 -1.44 -13.56
N GLU A 134 -8.06 -1.15 -13.52
CA GLU A 134 -7.14 -1.76 -12.58
C GLU A 134 -7.56 -1.46 -11.14
N LYS A 135 -7.91 -0.20 -10.85
CA LYS A 135 -8.37 0.19 -9.52
C LYS A 135 -9.66 -0.53 -9.10
N MET A 136 -10.62 -0.67 -10.02
CA MET A 136 -11.84 -1.47 -9.79
C MET A 136 -11.51 -2.92 -9.44
N ARG A 137 -10.57 -3.54 -10.17
CA ARG A 137 -10.13 -4.93 -9.92
C ARG A 137 -9.42 -5.07 -8.57
N GLU A 138 -8.59 -4.10 -8.19
CA GLU A 138 -7.94 -4.07 -6.87
C GLU A 138 -8.99 -4.02 -5.75
N VAL A 139 -10.00 -3.16 -5.88
CA VAL A 139 -11.08 -3.04 -4.88
C VAL A 139 -11.95 -4.29 -4.84
N GLU A 140 -12.28 -4.89 -5.99
CA GLU A 140 -13.01 -6.16 -6.02
C GLU A 140 -12.24 -7.26 -5.27
N VAL A 141 -10.93 -7.37 -5.48
CA VAL A 141 -10.09 -8.34 -4.76
C VAL A 141 -10.02 -8.03 -3.25
N GLU A 142 -9.95 -6.76 -2.85
CA GLU A 142 -9.94 -6.37 -1.43
C GLU A 142 -11.30 -6.54 -0.75
N SER A 143 -12.40 -6.49 -1.51
CA SER A 143 -13.77 -6.66 -1.00
C SER A 143 -14.16 -8.11 -0.70
N ARG A 144 -13.45 -9.08 -1.30
CA ARG A 144 -13.67 -10.51 -1.12
C ARG A 144 -12.95 -11.03 0.13
#